data_AF-A0A0F8YRW5-F1
#
_entry.id   AF-A0A0F8YRW5-F1
#
_cell.length_a   1.000
_cell.length_b   1.000
_cell.length_c   1.000
_cell.angle_alpha   90.00
_cell.angle_beta   90.00
_cell.angle_gamma   90.00
#
_symmetry.space_group_name_H-M   'P 1'
#
loop_
_entity.id
_entity.type
_entity.pdbx_description
1 polymer ?
#
loop_
_entity_poly.entity_id
_entity_poly.type
_entity_poly.pdbx_seq_one_letter_code
_entity_poly.pdbx_strand_id
1 'polypeptide(L)' 'MNIIWIVTDSICNYERADLHGLLPVYKELKNANEGFYFDNCISQFPSTNLSLFSFLTGRFPYYIFPDY' A
#
# COMPACT_ATOMS: atom_id res chain seq x y z
N MET A 1 -17.51 -0.18 15.49
CA MET A 1 -16.73 0.52 14.44
C MET A 1 -16.46 -0.50 13.35
N ASN A 2 -16.82 -0.19 12.11
CA ASN A 2 -16.59 -1.09 10.98
C ASN A 2 -15.28 -0.69 10.30
N ILE A 3 -14.47 -1.66 9.91
CA ILE A 3 -13.18 -1.43 9.25
C ILE A 3 -13.29 -1.95 7.82
N ILE A 4 -12.95 -1.11 6.85
CA ILE A 4 -12.88 -1.46 5.44
C ILE A 4 -11.44 -1.28 4.99
N TRP A 5 -10.86 -2.33 4.42
CA TRP A 5 -9.51 -2.29 3.85
C TRP A 5 -9.63 -2.29 2.33
N ILE A 6 -9.00 -1.31 1.69
CA ILE A 6 -8.88 -1.23 0.23
C ILE A 6 -7.40 -1.43 -0.08
N VAL A 7 -7.09 -2.47 -0.86
CA VAL A 7 -5.72 -2.75 -1.30
C VAL A 7 -5.69 -2.62 -2.82
N THR A 8 -4.71 -1.88 -3.32
CA THR A 8 -4.53 -1.63 -4.76
C THR A 8 -3.27 -2.33 -5.25
N ASP A 9 -3.36 -2.94 -6.43
CA ASP A 9 -2.24 -3.63 -7.05
C ASP A 9 -1.47 -2.69 -7.99
N SER A 10 -0.14 -2.81 -8.00
CA SER A 10 0.77 -2.09 -8.91
C SER A 10 0.68 -0.55 -8.87
N ILE A 11 0.20 0.03 -7.76
CA ILE A 11 0.19 1.47 -7.51
C ILE A 11 1.46 1.88 -6.75
N CYS A 12 2.19 2.88 -7.25
CA CYS A 12 3.50 3.31 -6.72
C CYS A 12 3.53 4.80 -6.34
N ASN A 13 4.13 5.15 -5.19
CA ASN A 13 4.24 6.53 -4.70
C ASN A 13 5.28 7.41 -5.45
N TYR A 14 5.87 6.96 -6.56
CA TYR A 14 6.89 7.70 -7.31
C TYR A 14 6.44 8.05 -8.73
N GLU A 15 7.01 9.12 -9.28
CA GLU A 15 6.54 9.82 -10.51
C GLU A 15 6.43 8.96 -11.78
N ARG A 16 6.99 7.75 -11.82
CA ARG A 16 6.97 6.87 -13.01
C ARG A 16 5.65 6.13 -13.24
N ALA A 17 4.73 6.09 -12.27
CA ALA A 17 3.43 5.45 -12.41
C ALA A 17 2.39 6.24 -11.59
N ASP A 18 1.93 7.32 -12.21
CA ASP A 18 1.07 8.41 -11.77
C ASP A 18 0.04 8.11 -10.65
N LEU A 19 0.46 8.02 -9.39
CA LEU A 19 -0.46 7.97 -8.24
C LEU A 19 -1.22 9.29 -8.04
N HIS A 20 -0.65 10.40 -8.55
CA HIS A 20 -1.24 11.72 -8.49
C HIS A 20 -2.30 11.96 -9.57
N GLY A 21 -2.26 11.21 -10.67
CA GLY A 21 -3.29 11.18 -11.72
C GLY A 21 -4.25 9.99 -11.64
N LEU A 22 -3.84 8.84 -11.08
CA LEU A 22 -4.67 7.63 -10.98
C LEU A 22 -5.74 7.69 -9.89
N LEU A 23 -5.51 8.47 -8.81
CA LEU A 23 -6.48 8.64 -7.73
C LEU A 23 -6.70 10.13 -7.40
N PRO A 24 -7.41 10.89 -8.27
CA PRO A 24 -7.68 12.31 -8.05
C PRO A 24 -8.28 12.63 -6.67
N VAL A 25 -9.18 11.76 -6.21
CA VAL A 25 -9.85 11.86 -4.91
C VAL A 25 -8.87 11.82 -3.74
N TYR A 26 -7.77 11.07 -3.86
CA TYR A 26 -6.77 10.99 -2.78
C TYR A 26 -6.13 12.35 -2.51
N LYS A 27 -5.85 13.12 -3.57
CA LYS A 27 -5.28 14.47 -3.47
C LYS A 27 -6.27 15.45 -2.85
N GLU A 28 -7.54 15.37 -3.21
CA GLU A 28 -8.60 16.19 -2.64
C GLU A 28 -8.74 15.95 -1.13
N LEU A 29 -8.80 14.68 -0.71
CA LEU A 29 -8.89 14.32 0.70
C LEU A 29 -7.66 14.79 1.49
N LYS A 30 -6.45 14.62 0.92
CA LYS A 30 -5.20 15.08 1.55
C LYS A 30 -5.19 16.58 1.75
N ASN A 31 -5.60 17.35 0.75
CA ASN A 31 -5.68 18.81 0.85
C ASN A 31 -6.75 19.28 1.85
N ALA A 32 -7.84 18.51 2.00
CA ALA A 32 -8.88 18.77 2.97
C ALA A 32 -8.52 18.34 4.41
N ASN A 33 -7.35 17.69 4.63
CA ASN A 33 -6.94 17.08 5.90
C ASN A 33 -7.91 16.01 6.42
N GLU A 34 -8.57 15.27 5.51
CA GLU A 34 -9.56 14.23 5.84
C GLU A 34 -8.90 12.87 6.13
N GLY A 35 -7.87 12.86 6.99
CA GLY A 35 -7.22 11.64 7.44
C GLY A 35 -5.72 11.75 7.67
N PHE A 36 -5.09 10.58 7.83
CA PHE A 36 -3.64 10.45 7.96
C PHE A 36 -3.06 9.89 6.67
N TYR A 37 -2.00 10.54 6.20
CA TYR A 37 -1.35 10.25 4.92
C TYR A 37 0.11 9.91 5.18
N PHE A 38 0.57 8.82 4.58
CA PHE A 38 1.94 8.34 4.72
C PHE A 38 2.59 8.26 3.34
N ASP A 39 3.47 9.21 3.04
CA ASP A 39 4.11 9.32 1.72
C ASP A 39 5.32 8.36 1.59
N ASN A 40 5.98 8.05 2.70
CA ASN A 40 7.19 7.21 2.76
C ASN A 40 6.88 5.75 3.15
N CYS A 41 5.87 5.15 2.52
CA CYS A 41 5.56 3.74 2.67
C CYS A 41 6.27 2.91 1.61
N ILE A 42 6.95 1.83 2.05
CA ILE A 42 7.66 0.92 1.16
C ILE A 42 7.04 -0.47 1.29
N SER A 43 6.64 -1.06 0.17
CA SER A 43 6.24 -2.46 0.13
C SER A 43 7.45 -3.33 0.45
N GLN A 44 7.27 -4.31 1.34
CA GLN A 44 8.37 -5.20 1.71
C GLN A 44 8.82 -6.07 0.53
N PHE A 45 7.93 -6.37 -0.43
CA PHE A 45 8.21 -7.21 -1.59
C PHE A 45 7.65 -6.61 -2.88
N PRO A 46 8.32 -6.81 -4.02
CA PRO A 46 7.81 -6.40 -5.33
C PRO A 46 6.73 -7.36 -5.90
N SER A 47 6.20 -8.28 -5.09
CA SER A 47 5.17 -9.25 -5.46
C SER A 47 3.90 -9.01 -4.67
N THR A 48 2.75 -8.91 -5.36
CA THR A 48 1.43 -8.67 -4.75
C THR A 48 1.09 -9.72 -3.70
N ASN A 49 1.28 -11.00 -4.01
CA ASN A 49 0.95 -12.10 -3.09
C ASN A 49 1.82 -12.05 -1.83
N LEU A 50 3.14 -11.91 -1.98
CA LEU A 50 4.06 -11.88 -0.83
C LEU A 50 3.82 -10.64 0.04
N SER A 51 3.55 -9.49 -0.58
CA SER A 51 3.20 -8.26 0.14
C SER A 51 1.87 -8.38 0.89
N LEU A 52 0.85 -8.98 0.29
CA LEU A 52 -0.44 -9.24 0.96
C LEU A 52 -0.31 -10.20 2.14
N PHE A 53 0.45 -11.30 1.98
CA PHE A 53 0.69 -12.23 3.08
C PHE A 53 1.43 -11.55 4.23
N SER A 54 2.45 -10.75 3.94
CA SER A 54 3.17 -10.00 4.96
C SER A 54 2.25 -9.06 5.72
N PHE A 55 1.45 -8.29 4.98
CA PHE A 55 0.51 -7.31 5.50
C PHE A 55 -0.56 -7.93 6.40
N LEU A 56 -1.18 -9.03 5.98
CA LEU A 56 -2.24 -9.70 6.74
C LEU A 56 -1.70 -10.39 8.01
N THR A 57 -0.47 -10.88 7.97
CA THR A 57 0.12 -11.64 9.09
C THR A 57 0.96 -10.78 10.03
N GLY A 58 1.36 -9.58 9.60
CA GLY A 58 2.34 -8.74 10.29
C GLY A 58 3.75 -9.35 10.33
N ARG A 59 4.03 -10.36 9.50
CA ARG A 59 5.32 -11.07 9.46
C ARG A 59 6.06 -10.79 8.18
N PHE A 60 7.39 -10.84 8.25
CA PHE A 60 8.20 -10.87 7.03
C PHE A 60 7.95 -12.21 6.31
N PRO A 61 7.66 -12.23 4.99
CA PRO A 61 7.46 -13.42 4.18
C PRO A 61 8.54 -14.49 4.28
N TYR A 62 9.79 -14.11 4.55
CA TYR A 62 10.87 -15.07 4.86
C TYR A 62 10.51 -16.03 6.01
N TYR A 63 9.75 -15.56 7.01
CA TYR A 63 9.28 -16.40 8.12
C TYR A 63 8.04 -17.23 7.78
N ILE A 64 7.44 -17.02 6.59
CA ILE A 64 6.27 -17.73 6.09
C ILE A 64 6.69 -18.75 5.03
N PHE A 65 7.70 -18.43 4.22
CA PHE A 65 8.28 -19.26 3.18
C PHE A 65 9.81 -19.33 3.36
N PRO A 66 10.31 -20.11 4.33
CA PRO A 66 11.75 -20.18 4.62
C PRO A 66 12.59 -20.82 3.50
N ASP A 67 11.95 -21.52 2.57
CA ASP A 67 12.61 -22.20 1.44
C ASP A 67 12.65 -21.36 0.15
N TYR A 68 12.23 -20.08 0.20
CA TYR A 68 12.29 -19.12 -0.92
C TYR A 68 13.39 -18.07 -0.74
#